data_AF-A0A968B1R9-F1
#
_entry.id   AF-A0A968B1R9-F1
#
_cell.length_a   1.000
_cell.length_b   1.000
_cell.length_c   1.000
_cell.angle_alpha   90.00
_cell.angle_beta   90.00
_cell.angle_gamma   90.00
#
_symmetry.space_group_name_H-M   'P 1'
#
loop_
_entity.id
_entity.type
_entity.pdbx_description
1 polymer ?
#
loop_
_entity_poly.entity_id
_entity_poly.type
_entity_poly.pdbx_seq_one_letter_code
_entity_poly.pdbx_strand_id
1 'polypeptide(L)'
;MKKITVILTITIACMLFQPIICTAQSLPILDKIGVRSGICVVVGDTKCELALKLASHSELLIYVQLPREKDVETARKTVDAAGFYGTRIFIEKGDLTRLHLADNIADALIAVGDADEISRSEALRVVRPQGKAMLGRKVLTKPFPKGMDDWSHPYHGPDNNPQSQDQIARAPYLTQFLSGPRYAPVPQVAVASAGRVFKAFGHVAFKKREEPLLNKLVAFNGYNGTVLWKRDLTEGVMIHRN
;
A
#
# COMPACT_ATOMS: atom_id res chain seq x y z
N MET A 1 -6.00 81.32 -4.10
CA MET A 1 -6.99 80.32 -3.62
C MET A 1 -6.36 78.94 -3.74
N LYS A 2 -5.85 78.39 -2.62
CA LYS A 2 -5.08 77.14 -2.59
C LYS A 2 -6.05 75.95 -2.58
N LYS A 3 -5.92 75.03 -3.55
CA LYS A 3 -6.69 73.78 -3.60
C LYS A 3 -6.07 72.78 -2.62
N ILE A 4 -6.88 72.32 -1.67
CA ILE A 4 -6.53 71.31 -0.67
C ILE A 4 -6.83 69.94 -1.29
N THR A 5 -5.82 69.11 -1.47
CA THR A 5 -5.97 67.71 -1.88
C THR A 5 -6.07 66.86 -0.62
N VAL A 6 -7.23 66.27 -0.36
CA VAL A 6 -7.46 65.34 0.75
C VAL A 6 -7.07 63.93 0.29
N ILE A 7 -6.10 63.32 0.99
CA ILE A 7 -5.69 61.93 0.77
C ILE A 7 -6.52 61.04 1.70
N LEU A 8 -7.37 60.20 1.12
CA LEU A 8 -8.19 59.21 1.82
C LEU A 8 -7.39 57.91 1.96
N THR A 9 -6.87 57.62 3.15
CA THR A 9 -6.22 56.34 3.47
C THR A 9 -7.29 55.29 3.78
N ILE A 10 -7.43 54.29 2.90
CA ILE A 10 -8.27 53.10 3.10
C ILE A 10 -7.43 52.05 3.83
N THR A 11 -7.75 51.79 5.09
CA THR A 11 -7.14 50.72 5.89
C THR A 11 -7.82 49.39 5.54
N ILE A 12 -7.15 48.56 4.74
CA ILE A 12 -7.60 47.19 4.46
C ILE A 12 -7.26 46.31 5.67
N ALA A 13 -8.27 45.92 6.43
CA ALA A 13 -8.15 44.94 7.50
C ALA A 13 -7.99 43.54 6.87
N CYS A 14 -6.74 43.06 6.76
CA CYS A 14 -6.45 41.67 6.43
C CYS A 14 -6.91 40.76 7.57
N MET A 15 -8.09 40.16 7.44
CA MET A 15 -8.45 38.98 8.24
C MET A 15 -7.53 37.83 7.85
N LEU A 16 -6.60 37.51 8.75
CA LEU A 16 -5.73 36.34 8.65
C LEU A 16 -6.59 35.08 8.77
N PHE A 17 -6.98 34.50 7.64
CA PHE A 17 -7.41 33.10 7.58
C PHE A 17 -6.19 32.23 7.90
N GLN A 18 -6.05 31.82 9.16
CA GLN A 18 -5.09 30.78 9.51
C GLN A 18 -5.59 29.46 8.93
N PRO A 19 -4.81 28.77 8.07
CA PRO A 19 -5.15 27.42 7.68
C PRO A 19 -5.14 26.57 8.95
N ILE A 20 -6.24 25.87 9.20
CA ILE A 20 -6.27 24.78 10.17
C ILE A 20 -5.33 23.72 9.59
N ILE A 21 -4.07 23.77 10.00
CA ILE A 21 -3.14 22.66 9.82
C ILE A 21 -3.70 21.57 10.72
N CYS A 22 -4.54 20.71 10.14
CA CYS A 22 -4.92 19.44 10.72
C CYS A 22 -3.62 18.64 10.85
N THR A 23 -2.97 18.75 12.01
CA THR A 23 -1.89 17.86 12.37
C THR A 23 -2.52 16.48 12.48
N ALA A 24 -2.38 15.67 11.43
CA ALA A 24 -2.81 14.29 11.45
C ALA A 24 -2.14 13.63 12.66
N GLN A 25 -2.91 13.40 13.72
CA GLN A 25 -2.41 12.88 14.97
C GLN A 25 -1.78 11.52 14.66
N SER A 26 -0.45 11.43 14.75
CA SER A 26 0.28 10.23 14.35
C SER A 26 -0.10 9.10 15.29
N LEU A 27 -0.85 8.12 14.78
CA LEU A 27 -1.20 6.94 15.55
C LEU A 27 0.10 6.14 15.81
N PRO A 28 0.62 6.02 17.05
CA PRO A 28 1.96 5.50 17.32
C PRO A 28 2.19 4.07 16.81
N ILE A 29 1.11 3.32 16.63
CA ILE A 29 1.13 1.97 16.07
C ILE A 29 1.57 1.96 14.59
N LEU A 30 1.24 2.99 13.81
CA LEU A 30 1.64 3.14 12.41
C LEU A 30 3.15 3.31 12.28
N ASP A 31 3.77 4.03 13.21
CA ASP A 31 5.23 4.23 13.23
C ASP A 31 5.96 2.93 13.63
N LYS A 32 5.36 2.13 14.53
CA LYS A 32 5.90 0.81 14.91
C LYS A 32 5.90 -0.16 13.72
N ILE A 33 4.77 -0.29 13.02
CA ILE A 33 4.67 -1.17 11.83
C ILE A 33 5.42 -0.59 10.63
N GLY A 34 5.62 0.73 10.56
CA GLY A 34 6.40 1.41 9.53
C GLY A 34 5.73 1.49 8.16
N VAL A 35 4.41 1.29 8.09
CA VAL A 35 3.62 1.35 6.85
C VAL A 35 2.38 2.19 7.05
N ARG A 36 2.04 3.00 6.04
CA ARG A 36 0.86 3.89 6.02
C ARG A 36 -0.04 3.65 4.81
N SER A 37 0.34 2.75 3.91
CA SER A 37 -0.42 2.31 2.75
C SER A 37 -0.09 0.85 2.45
N GLY A 38 -0.95 0.18 1.68
CA GLY A 38 -0.84 -1.26 1.41
C GLY A 38 -1.84 -2.08 2.22
N ILE A 39 -1.53 -3.34 2.51
CA ILE A 39 -2.45 -4.28 3.17
C ILE A 39 -2.02 -4.49 4.62
N CYS A 40 -2.91 -4.23 5.59
CA CYS A 40 -2.68 -4.52 7.00
C CYS A 40 -3.68 -5.56 7.51
N VAL A 41 -3.16 -6.62 8.12
CA VAL A 41 -3.99 -7.60 8.83
C VAL A 41 -4.18 -7.15 10.26
N VAL A 42 -5.42 -7.17 10.75
CA VAL A 42 -5.74 -6.92 12.16
C VAL A 42 -6.46 -8.14 12.72
N VAL A 43 -5.90 -8.70 13.80
CA VAL A 43 -6.42 -9.90 14.45
C VAL A 43 -6.79 -9.57 15.89
N GLY A 44 -7.88 -10.18 16.40
CA GLY A 44 -8.37 -10.00 17.77
C GLY A 44 -9.14 -8.70 18.02
N ASP A 45 -9.35 -7.88 16.99
CA ASP A 45 -10.13 -6.63 17.07
C ASP A 45 -11.63 -6.87 16.85
N THR A 46 -12.26 -7.59 17.79
CA THR A 46 -13.67 -8.01 17.69
C THR A 46 -14.67 -6.87 17.53
N LYS A 47 -14.33 -5.67 18.00
CA LYS A 47 -15.15 -4.45 17.87
C LYS A 47 -14.72 -3.54 16.72
N CYS A 48 -13.64 -3.90 15.99
CA CYS A 48 -13.06 -3.11 14.91
C CYS A 48 -12.64 -1.67 15.30
N GLU A 49 -12.37 -1.42 16.58
CA GLU A 49 -11.98 -0.08 17.04
C GLU A 49 -10.59 0.31 16.51
N LEU A 50 -9.66 -0.64 16.46
CA LEU A 50 -8.33 -0.41 15.91
C LEU A 50 -8.40 -0.35 14.38
N ALA A 51 -9.13 -1.26 13.75
CA ALA A 51 -9.33 -1.28 12.31
C ALA A 51 -9.87 0.06 11.80
N LEU A 52 -10.90 0.62 12.46
CA LEU A 52 -11.43 1.94 12.12
C LEU A 52 -10.41 3.05 12.31
N LYS A 53 -9.68 3.07 13.44
CA LYS A 53 -8.62 4.06 13.68
C LYS A 53 -7.54 4.01 12.61
N LEU A 54 -7.09 2.81 12.23
CA LEU A 54 -6.09 2.62 11.18
C LEU A 54 -6.62 3.12 9.83
N ALA A 55 -7.86 2.78 9.46
CA ALA A 55 -8.45 3.20 8.19
C ALA A 55 -8.57 4.73 8.10
N SER A 56 -8.95 5.39 9.18
CA SER A 56 -9.11 6.86 9.21
C SER A 56 -7.79 7.65 9.25
N HIS A 57 -6.65 7.02 9.60
CA HIS A 57 -5.36 7.71 9.76
C HIS A 57 -4.29 7.19 8.78
N SER A 58 -4.67 6.42 7.77
CA SER A 58 -3.76 5.84 6.79
C SER A 58 -4.48 5.52 5.48
N GLU A 59 -3.73 5.07 4.48
CA GLU A 59 -4.22 4.52 3.21
C GLU A 59 -4.17 2.98 3.19
N LEU A 60 -4.20 2.34 4.37
CA LEU A 60 -4.20 0.89 4.48
C LEU A 60 -5.55 0.27 4.07
N LEU A 61 -5.50 -0.79 3.29
CA LEU A 61 -6.58 -1.77 3.19
C LEU A 61 -6.44 -2.73 4.38
N ILE A 62 -7.50 -2.88 5.14
CA ILE A 62 -7.48 -3.61 6.39
C ILE A 62 -8.24 -4.91 6.20
N TYR A 63 -7.59 -6.01 6.54
CA TYR A 63 -8.18 -7.33 6.59
C TYR A 63 -8.34 -7.76 8.04
N VAL A 64 -9.56 -8.08 8.44
CA VAL A 64 -9.90 -8.57 9.78
C VAL A 64 -10.44 -9.98 9.64
N GLN A 65 -9.92 -10.92 10.44
CA GLN A 65 -10.46 -12.28 10.54
C GLN A 65 -10.90 -12.53 11.97
N LEU A 66 -12.15 -12.97 12.15
CA LEU A 66 -12.75 -13.24 13.46
C LEU A 66 -13.32 -14.66 13.51
N PRO A 67 -13.16 -15.39 14.63
CA PRO A 67 -13.57 -16.80 14.72
C PRO A 67 -15.07 -16.98 14.92
N ARG A 68 -15.74 -16.06 15.62
CA ARG A 68 -17.16 -16.20 16.01
C ARG A 68 -18.07 -15.42 15.07
N GLU A 69 -19.10 -16.09 14.55
CA GLU A 69 -20.09 -15.50 13.63
C GLU A 69 -20.71 -14.20 14.19
N LYS A 70 -21.10 -14.22 15.47
CA LYS A 70 -21.72 -13.05 16.13
C LYS A 70 -20.79 -11.82 16.12
N ASP A 71 -19.49 -12.04 16.30
CA ASP A 71 -18.51 -10.96 16.27
C ASP A 71 -18.33 -10.43 14.84
N VAL A 72 -18.29 -11.33 13.84
CA VAL A 72 -18.23 -10.97 12.41
C VAL A 72 -19.40 -10.08 12.02
N GLU A 73 -20.63 -10.49 12.34
CA GLU A 73 -21.84 -9.70 12.01
C GLU A 73 -21.83 -8.34 12.70
N THR A 74 -21.41 -8.29 13.96
CA THR A 74 -21.34 -7.04 14.73
C THR A 74 -20.28 -6.11 14.13
N ALA A 75 -19.09 -6.62 13.88
CA ALA A 75 -17.98 -5.89 13.27
C ALA A 75 -18.37 -5.33 11.90
N ARG A 76 -19.01 -6.14 11.05
CA ARG A 76 -19.50 -5.70 9.72
C ARG A 76 -20.47 -4.53 9.85
N LYS A 77 -21.47 -4.61 10.74
CA LYS A 77 -22.41 -3.51 10.99
C LYS A 77 -21.71 -2.24 11.49
N THR A 78 -20.77 -2.38 12.44
CA THR A 78 -20.01 -1.25 12.98
C THR A 78 -19.17 -0.55 11.91
N VAL A 79 -18.48 -1.33 11.09
CA VAL A 79 -17.60 -0.82 10.04
C VAL A 79 -18.38 -0.25 8.85
N ASP A 80 -19.54 -0.83 8.54
CA ASP A 80 -20.48 -0.34 7.53
C ASP A 80 -21.10 1.00 7.93
N ALA A 81 -21.53 1.14 9.19
CA ALA A 81 -22.02 2.41 9.73
C ALA A 81 -20.96 3.53 9.69
N ALA A 82 -19.67 3.18 9.69
CA ALA A 82 -18.56 4.11 9.51
C ALA A 82 -18.16 4.34 8.03
N GLY A 83 -18.80 3.67 7.08
CA GLY A 83 -18.57 3.83 5.64
C GLY A 83 -17.32 3.13 5.08
N PHE A 84 -16.67 2.27 5.88
CA PHE A 84 -15.41 1.62 5.49
C PHE A 84 -15.57 0.17 5.02
N TYR A 85 -16.75 -0.44 5.22
CA TYR A 85 -16.96 -1.85 4.91
C TYR A 85 -16.93 -2.09 3.40
N GLY A 86 -16.14 -3.08 2.96
CA GLY A 86 -16.02 -3.45 1.54
C GLY A 86 -15.22 -2.46 0.68
N THR A 87 -14.74 -1.35 1.25
CA THR A 87 -13.92 -0.36 0.55
C THR A 87 -12.51 -0.31 1.12
N ARG A 88 -12.39 -0.14 2.44
CA ARG A 88 -11.12 -0.02 3.18
C ARG A 88 -10.93 -1.12 4.21
N ILE A 89 -12.02 -1.69 4.74
CA ILE A 89 -11.99 -2.74 5.74
C ILE A 89 -12.80 -3.93 5.24
N PHE A 90 -12.17 -5.10 5.24
CA PHE A 90 -12.74 -6.37 4.83
C PHE A 90 -12.72 -7.30 6.04
N ILE A 91 -13.87 -7.91 6.35
CA ILE A 91 -14.04 -8.74 7.55
C ILE A 91 -14.48 -10.12 7.10
N GLU A 92 -13.71 -11.13 7.49
CA GLU A 92 -13.98 -12.53 7.21
C GLU A 92 -14.12 -13.37 8.47
N LYS A 93 -14.89 -14.45 8.34
CA LYS A 93 -14.98 -15.48 9.36
C LYS A 93 -13.88 -16.51 9.15
N GLY A 94 -13.15 -16.86 10.21
CA GLY A 94 -12.17 -17.95 10.19
C GLY A 94 -11.44 -18.07 11.51
N ASP A 95 -10.86 -19.24 11.78
CA ASP A 95 -10.01 -19.43 12.96
C ASP A 95 -8.72 -18.61 12.87
N LEU A 96 -8.03 -18.39 14.00
CA LEU A 96 -6.80 -17.58 14.01
C LEU A 96 -5.53 -18.42 13.81
N THR A 97 -5.67 -19.74 13.66
CA THR A 97 -4.55 -20.65 13.39
C THR A 97 -4.08 -20.54 11.94
N ARG A 98 -5.01 -20.23 11.02
CA ARG A 98 -4.72 -19.97 9.61
C ARG A 98 -5.54 -18.81 9.06
N LEU A 99 -4.87 -17.72 8.74
CA LEU A 99 -5.47 -16.58 8.06
C LEU A 99 -5.76 -16.93 6.60
N HIS A 100 -6.92 -16.50 6.09
CA HIS A 100 -7.36 -16.73 4.71
C HIS A 100 -6.66 -15.78 3.71
N LEU A 101 -5.35 -15.63 3.87
CA LEU A 101 -4.48 -14.86 3.01
C LEU A 101 -3.35 -15.75 2.50
N ALA A 102 -2.96 -15.52 1.25
CA ALA A 102 -1.77 -16.13 0.67
C ALA A 102 -0.50 -15.70 1.42
N ASP A 103 0.57 -16.45 1.21
CA ASP A 103 1.88 -16.11 1.76
C ASP A 103 2.35 -14.75 1.24
N ASN A 104 3.05 -14.01 2.09
CA ASN A 104 3.70 -12.74 1.77
C ASN A 104 2.77 -11.59 1.32
N ILE A 105 1.45 -11.68 1.39
CA ILE A 105 0.56 -10.66 0.81
C ILE A 105 0.45 -9.38 1.65
N ALA A 106 0.60 -9.46 2.99
CA ALA A 106 0.35 -8.34 3.88
C ALA A 106 1.60 -7.47 4.11
N ASP A 107 1.45 -6.15 4.07
CA ASP A 107 2.51 -5.20 4.39
C ASP A 107 2.80 -5.15 5.90
N ALA A 108 1.75 -5.33 6.71
CA ALA A 108 1.87 -5.47 8.15
C ALA A 108 0.79 -6.39 8.73
N LEU A 109 1.05 -6.89 9.93
CA LEU A 109 0.07 -7.58 10.76
C LEU A 109 0.09 -7.00 12.17
N ILE A 110 -1.08 -6.82 12.75
CA ILE A 110 -1.26 -6.39 14.13
C ILE A 110 -2.21 -7.37 14.81
N ALA A 111 -1.74 -8.06 15.84
CA ALA A 111 -2.58 -8.83 16.73
C ALA A 111 -2.80 -8.03 18.02
N VAL A 112 -4.06 -7.72 18.30
CA VAL A 112 -4.54 -7.12 19.57
C VAL A 112 -5.31 -8.15 20.38
N GLY A 113 -5.46 -7.90 21.68
CA GLY A 113 -6.20 -8.82 22.56
C GLY A 113 -5.45 -10.15 22.72
N ASP A 114 -6.12 -11.26 22.39
CA ASP A 114 -5.63 -12.64 22.45
C ASP A 114 -4.54 -12.92 21.38
N ALA A 115 -3.47 -12.13 21.41
CA ALA A 115 -2.31 -12.25 20.54
C ALA A 115 -1.62 -13.63 20.61
N ASP A 116 -1.98 -14.45 21.60
CA ASP A 116 -1.51 -15.82 21.80
C ASP A 116 -2.16 -16.82 20.82
N GLU A 117 -3.28 -16.48 20.20
CA GLU A 117 -3.95 -17.39 19.26
C GLU A 117 -3.27 -17.48 17.89
N ILE A 118 -2.54 -16.43 17.47
CA ILE A 118 -1.79 -16.45 16.21
C ILE A 118 -0.34 -16.85 16.44
N SER A 119 0.07 -17.93 15.77
CA SER A 119 1.47 -18.38 15.84
C SER A 119 2.41 -17.39 15.16
N ARG A 120 3.65 -17.30 15.68
CA ARG A 120 4.73 -16.54 15.02
C ARG A 120 4.94 -16.97 13.56
N SER A 121 4.84 -18.27 13.28
CA SER A 121 4.97 -18.83 11.94
C SER A 121 3.88 -18.31 11.02
N GLU A 122 2.62 -18.27 11.48
CA GLU A 122 1.50 -17.79 10.68
C GLU A 122 1.60 -16.28 10.42
N ALA A 123 1.92 -15.50 11.45
CA ALA A 123 2.13 -14.07 11.30
C ALA A 123 3.25 -13.74 10.29
N LEU A 124 4.36 -14.48 10.34
CA LEU A 124 5.44 -14.34 9.38
C LEU A 124 5.10 -14.97 8.02
N ARG A 125 4.19 -15.93 7.90
CA ARG A 125 3.77 -16.49 6.61
C ARG A 125 3.06 -15.43 5.78
N VAL A 126 2.06 -14.76 6.36
CA VAL A 126 1.22 -13.78 5.66
C VAL A 126 1.91 -12.46 5.38
N VAL A 127 2.79 -11.99 6.28
CA VAL A 127 3.50 -10.73 6.08
C VAL A 127 4.55 -10.89 4.99
N ARG A 128 4.68 -9.88 4.11
CA ARG A 128 5.68 -9.84 3.05
C ARG A 128 7.09 -9.75 3.63
N PRO A 129 8.13 -10.15 2.88
CA PRO A 129 9.52 -9.90 3.25
C PRO A 129 9.76 -8.44 3.63
N GLN A 130 10.51 -8.24 4.72
CA GLN A 130 10.74 -6.95 5.41
C GLN A 130 9.51 -6.27 6.02
N GLY A 131 8.30 -6.81 5.81
CA GLY A 131 7.11 -6.37 6.52
C GLY A 131 7.19 -6.71 8.02
N LYS A 132 6.36 -6.03 8.82
CA LYS A 132 6.35 -6.17 10.28
C LYS A 132 5.08 -6.84 10.78
N ALA A 133 5.23 -7.77 11.70
CA ALA A 133 4.14 -8.35 12.47
C ALA A 133 4.27 -7.93 13.94
N MET A 134 3.25 -7.30 14.49
CA MET A 134 3.18 -6.92 15.89
C MET A 134 2.28 -7.90 16.64
N LEU A 135 2.86 -8.70 17.52
CA LEU A 135 2.18 -9.67 18.37
C LEU A 135 2.23 -9.15 19.81
N GLY A 136 1.12 -8.54 20.27
CA GLY A 136 1.11 -7.79 21.51
C GLY A 136 2.13 -6.64 21.48
N ARG A 137 3.13 -6.67 22.37
CA ARG A 137 4.20 -5.67 22.42
C ARG A 137 5.41 -6.01 21.54
N LYS A 138 5.51 -7.26 21.07
CA LYS A 138 6.67 -7.73 20.31
C LYS A 138 6.48 -7.41 18.84
N VAL A 139 7.49 -6.75 18.26
CA VAL A 139 7.54 -6.50 16.82
C VAL A 139 8.51 -7.50 16.19
N LEU A 140 8.03 -8.22 15.20
CA LEU A 140 8.81 -9.12 14.36
C LEU A 140 8.95 -8.52 12.98
N THR A 141 10.11 -8.70 12.36
CA THR A 141 10.34 -8.34 10.96
C THR A 141 10.64 -9.61 10.18
N LYS A 142 9.93 -9.82 9.07
CA LYS A 142 10.22 -10.97 8.21
C LYS A 142 11.54 -10.75 7.49
N PRO A 143 12.50 -11.70 7.55
CA PRO A 143 13.73 -11.57 6.79
C PRO A 143 13.45 -11.55 5.29
N PHE A 144 14.32 -10.87 4.54
CA PHE A 144 14.30 -10.99 3.09
C PHE A 144 14.79 -12.40 2.69
N PRO A 145 14.09 -13.12 1.81
CA PRO A 145 14.43 -14.50 1.50
C PRO A 145 15.76 -14.57 0.74
N LYS A 146 16.57 -15.60 1.05
CA LYS A 146 17.80 -15.88 0.31
C LYS A 146 17.47 -16.48 -1.06
N GLY A 147 18.28 -16.17 -2.06
CA GLY A 147 18.10 -16.68 -3.42
C GLY A 147 16.99 -15.99 -4.23
N MET A 148 16.35 -14.95 -3.68
CA MET A 148 15.55 -14.03 -4.50
C MET A 148 16.49 -13.17 -5.31
N ASP A 149 16.16 -13.04 -6.59
CA ASP A 149 16.98 -12.31 -7.54
C ASP A 149 16.43 -10.90 -7.80
N ASP A 150 17.31 -10.01 -8.25
CA ASP A 150 16.97 -8.66 -8.68
C ASP A 150 17.10 -8.59 -10.21
N TRP A 151 16.10 -8.01 -10.87
CA TRP A 151 16.09 -7.71 -12.31
C TRP A 151 16.16 -6.19 -12.49
N SER A 152 17.36 -5.62 -12.31
CA SER A 152 17.56 -4.17 -12.24
C SER A 152 17.65 -3.46 -13.60
N HIS A 153 17.90 -4.21 -14.67
CA HIS A 153 18.10 -3.70 -16.04
C HIS A 153 17.09 -4.34 -17.01
N PRO A 154 16.90 -3.80 -18.24
CA PRO A 154 16.02 -4.41 -19.24
C PRO A 154 16.34 -5.89 -19.51
N TYR A 155 17.62 -6.25 -19.50
CA TYR A 155 18.13 -7.61 -19.65
C TYR A 155 18.74 -8.12 -18.34
N HIS A 156 17.96 -8.08 -17.25
CA HIS A 156 18.30 -8.56 -15.90
C HIS A 156 19.39 -7.76 -15.18
N GLY A 157 20.62 -7.80 -15.68
CA GLY A 157 21.81 -7.18 -15.10
C GLY A 157 22.60 -6.30 -16.06
N PRO A 158 23.72 -5.70 -15.59
CA PRO A 158 24.59 -4.86 -16.41
C PRO A 158 25.38 -5.65 -17.47
N ASP A 159 25.37 -6.98 -17.41
CA ASP A 159 26.00 -7.89 -18.37
C ASP A 159 25.13 -8.13 -19.62
N ASN A 160 23.92 -7.57 -19.66
CA ASN A 160 22.96 -7.70 -20.76
C ASN A 160 22.52 -9.16 -21.02
N ASN A 161 22.54 -10.01 -19.98
CA ASN A 161 22.15 -11.41 -20.07
C ASN A 161 20.75 -11.64 -19.46
N PRO A 162 19.71 -12.01 -20.25
CA PRO A 162 18.33 -12.14 -19.75
C PRO A 162 18.08 -13.42 -18.92
N GLN A 163 19.03 -13.83 -18.09
CA GLN A 163 18.95 -15.04 -17.27
C GLN A 163 18.87 -14.68 -15.78
N SER A 164 17.70 -14.92 -15.18
CA SER A 164 17.53 -14.76 -13.74
C SER A 164 18.29 -15.83 -12.95
N GLN A 165 18.83 -15.43 -11.81
CA GLN A 165 19.44 -16.28 -10.79
C GLN A 165 18.45 -16.68 -9.68
N ASP A 166 17.16 -16.42 -9.85
CA ASP A 166 16.14 -16.66 -8.83
C ASP A 166 16.04 -18.16 -8.48
N GLN A 167 16.04 -18.43 -7.18
CA GLN A 167 15.99 -19.77 -6.62
C GLN A 167 14.65 -20.14 -5.99
N ILE A 168 13.75 -19.16 -5.85
CA ILE A 168 12.51 -19.27 -5.09
C ILE A 168 11.34 -19.59 -6.02
N ALA A 169 11.27 -18.93 -7.18
CA ALA A 169 10.27 -19.19 -8.20
C ALA A 169 10.53 -20.58 -8.82
N ARG A 170 9.76 -21.56 -8.37
CA ARG A 170 9.85 -22.96 -8.80
C ARG A 170 8.49 -23.48 -9.23
N ALA A 171 8.50 -24.47 -10.12
CA ALA A 171 7.27 -25.12 -10.59
C ALA A 171 6.55 -25.86 -9.43
N PRO A 172 5.21 -25.99 -9.46
CA PRO A 172 4.29 -25.42 -10.47
C PRO A 172 4.11 -23.92 -10.26
N TYR A 173 4.30 -23.13 -11.33
CA TYR A 173 4.14 -21.68 -11.25
C TYR A 173 2.66 -21.34 -11.07
N LEU A 174 2.31 -20.86 -9.88
CA LEU A 174 0.95 -20.44 -9.54
C LEU A 174 0.88 -18.93 -9.41
N THR A 175 -0.26 -18.37 -9.78
CA THR A 175 -0.54 -16.94 -9.57
C THR A 175 -0.68 -16.65 -8.09
N GLN A 176 0.20 -15.80 -7.54
CA GLN A 176 0.13 -15.38 -6.14
C GLN A 176 -0.93 -14.30 -5.90
N PHE A 177 -1.01 -13.31 -6.78
CA PHE A 177 -1.99 -12.23 -6.72
C PHE A 177 -2.27 -11.63 -8.10
N LEU A 178 -3.39 -10.92 -8.20
CA LEU A 178 -3.71 -10.04 -9.31
C LEU A 178 -4.03 -8.67 -8.73
N SER A 179 -3.45 -7.61 -9.28
CA SER A 179 -3.71 -6.23 -8.83
C SER A 179 -4.08 -5.32 -9.99
N GLY A 180 -4.68 -4.18 -9.65
CA GLY A 180 -4.96 -3.13 -10.61
C GLY A 180 -3.72 -2.29 -10.95
N PRO A 181 -3.78 -1.51 -12.06
CA PRO A 181 -4.86 -1.52 -13.05
C PRO A 181 -4.78 -2.74 -13.98
N ARG A 182 -5.94 -3.22 -14.46
CA ARG A 182 -6.02 -4.39 -15.37
C ARG A 182 -5.55 -4.08 -16.80
N TYR A 183 -5.56 -2.81 -17.17
CA TYR A 183 -5.09 -2.30 -18.45
C TYR A 183 -3.99 -1.27 -18.22
N ALA A 184 -2.99 -1.26 -19.11
CA ALA A 184 -1.87 -0.34 -19.03
C ALA A 184 -1.49 0.21 -20.41
N PRO A 185 -0.90 1.41 -20.47
CA PRO A 185 -0.33 1.94 -21.70
C PRO A 185 0.75 1.01 -22.26
N VAL A 186 0.91 1.06 -23.59
CA VAL A 186 2.02 0.46 -24.34
C VAL A 186 2.71 1.60 -25.10
N PRO A 187 4.05 1.66 -25.09
CA PRO A 187 5.01 0.67 -24.56
C PRO A 187 5.24 0.79 -23.05
N GLN A 188 5.78 -0.29 -22.47
CA GLN A 188 6.17 -0.37 -21.05
C GLN A 188 7.51 -1.08 -20.90
N VAL A 189 8.31 -0.64 -19.93
CA VAL A 189 9.53 -1.33 -19.46
C VAL A 189 9.36 -1.59 -17.96
N ALA A 190 9.75 -2.77 -17.51
CA ALA A 190 9.67 -3.18 -16.11
C ALA A 190 11.01 -3.70 -15.62
N VAL A 191 11.35 -3.33 -14.39
CA VAL A 191 12.48 -3.85 -13.63
C VAL A 191 11.99 -4.21 -12.23
N ALA A 192 12.64 -5.14 -11.55
CA ALA A 192 12.29 -5.55 -10.20
C ALA A 192 13.54 -5.56 -9.32
N SER A 193 13.47 -4.95 -8.13
CA SER A 193 14.57 -5.04 -7.16
C SER A 193 14.05 -4.83 -5.75
N ALA A 194 14.65 -5.54 -4.79
CA ALA A 194 14.38 -5.38 -3.37
C ALA A 194 12.86 -5.41 -3.06
N GLY A 195 12.19 -6.44 -3.58
CA GLY A 195 10.76 -6.72 -3.33
C GLY A 195 9.79 -5.75 -3.99
N ARG A 196 10.22 -4.98 -4.99
CA ARG A 196 9.42 -3.97 -5.69
C ARG A 196 9.53 -4.17 -7.19
N VAL A 197 8.46 -3.82 -7.90
CA VAL A 197 8.44 -3.78 -9.37
C VAL A 197 8.28 -2.33 -9.79
N PHE A 198 9.19 -1.84 -10.61
CA PHE A 198 9.16 -0.50 -11.18
C PHE A 198 8.78 -0.60 -12.63
N LYS A 199 7.75 0.15 -13.05
CA LYS A 199 7.30 0.16 -14.44
C LYS A 199 7.25 1.58 -14.96
N ALA A 200 7.91 1.80 -16.09
CA ALA A 200 7.79 3.02 -16.86
C ALA A 200 6.77 2.80 -17.98
N PHE A 201 5.75 3.66 -18.04
CA PHE A 201 4.67 3.59 -19.02
C PHE A 201 4.76 4.77 -19.97
N GLY A 202 4.93 4.46 -21.25
CA GLY A 202 5.14 5.45 -22.30
C GLY A 202 4.01 5.47 -23.30
N HIS A 203 4.25 6.23 -24.36
CA HIS A 203 3.30 6.45 -25.43
C HIS A 203 3.92 6.13 -26.79
N VAL A 204 3.34 5.17 -27.51
CA VAL A 204 3.56 4.99 -28.96
C VAL A 204 2.17 4.89 -29.58
N ALA A 205 1.47 6.02 -29.70
CA ALA A 205 0.21 6.02 -30.44
C ALA A 205 -0.01 7.33 -31.20
N PHE A 206 -0.53 7.19 -32.41
CA PHE A 206 -1.02 8.30 -33.23
C PHE A 206 -2.35 8.89 -32.70
N LYS A 207 -2.90 8.35 -31.60
CA LYS A 207 -4.16 8.78 -30.96
C LYS A 207 -3.94 9.04 -29.47
N LYS A 208 -4.72 9.97 -28.89
CA LYS A 208 -4.72 10.24 -27.44
C LYS A 208 -5.21 9.01 -26.69
N ARG A 209 -4.40 8.54 -25.74
CA ARG A 209 -4.70 7.44 -24.83
C ARG A 209 -5.17 8.00 -23.49
N GLU A 210 -6.13 7.33 -22.86
CA GLU A 210 -6.78 7.79 -21.62
C GLU A 210 -6.45 6.88 -20.42
N GLU A 211 -5.48 5.96 -20.56
CA GLU A 211 -5.13 5.07 -19.46
C GLU A 211 -4.50 5.86 -18.28
N PRO A 212 -4.89 5.58 -17.03
CA PRO A 212 -4.45 6.36 -15.86
C PRO A 212 -2.94 6.37 -15.59
N LEU A 213 -2.20 5.43 -16.17
CA LEU A 213 -0.75 5.30 -15.98
C LEU A 213 0.07 5.89 -17.12
N LEU A 214 -0.56 6.52 -18.13
CA LEU A 214 0.16 7.11 -19.26
C LEU A 214 1.20 8.15 -18.79
N ASN A 215 2.41 8.07 -19.33
CA ASN A 215 3.54 8.94 -19.02
C ASN A 215 3.91 8.94 -17.52
N LYS A 216 3.94 7.75 -16.90
CA LYS A 216 4.30 7.61 -15.47
C LYS A 216 5.35 6.53 -15.24
N LEU A 217 6.21 6.76 -14.26
CA LEU A 217 6.99 5.75 -13.55
C LEU A 217 6.22 5.38 -12.28
N VAL A 218 5.97 4.09 -12.09
CA VAL A 218 5.19 3.59 -10.96
C VAL A 218 5.98 2.50 -10.26
N ALA A 219 6.08 2.60 -8.94
CA ALA A 219 6.57 1.50 -8.10
C ALA A 219 5.38 0.74 -7.53
N PHE A 220 5.42 -0.57 -7.71
CA PHE A 220 4.47 -1.52 -7.16
C PHE A 220 5.17 -2.37 -6.10
N ASN A 221 4.41 -2.77 -5.10
CA ASN A 221 4.83 -3.80 -4.17
C ASN A 221 4.90 -5.14 -4.91
N GLY A 222 6.06 -5.80 -4.90
CA GLY A 222 6.29 -7.05 -5.63
C GLY A 222 5.50 -8.25 -5.07
N TYR A 223 4.93 -8.13 -3.87
CA TYR A 223 4.26 -9.25 -3.20
C TYR A 223 2.74 -9.19 -3.22
N ASN A 224 2.14 -8.01 -3.47
CA ASN A 224 0.70 -7.83 -3.51
C ASN A 224 0.21 -6.87 -4.61
N GLY A 225 1.13 -6.27 -5.36
CA GLY A 225 0.82 -5.40 -6.49
C GLY A 225 0.19 -4.06 -6.13
N THR A 226 0.13 -3.69 -4.85
CA THR A 226 -0.30 -2.35 -4.43
C THR A 226 0.66 -1.29 -4.96
N VAL A 227 0.14 -0.11 -5.30
CA VAL A 227 0.97 1.00 -5.74
C VAL A 227 1.64 1.64 -4.54
N LEU A 228 2.97 1.74 -4.58
CA LEU A 228 3.77 2.40 -3.54
C LEU A 228 3.88 3.90 -3.80
N TRP A 229 4.18 4.27 -5.05
CA TRP A 229 4.23 5.67 -5.48
C TRP A 229 4.16 5.77 -7.00
N LYS A 230 3.86 6.97 -7.49
CA LYS A 230 3.83 7.34 -8.91
C LYS A 230 4.66 8.60 -9.11
N ARG A 231 5.32 8.71 -10.26
CA ARG A 231 6.04 9.90 -10.72
C ARG A 231 5.70 10.15 -12.18
N ASP A 232 5.40 11.39 -12.53
CA ASP A 232 5.21 11.77 -13.93
C ASP A 232 6.53 11.70 -14.70
N LEU A 233 6.44 11.28 -15.95
CA LEU A 233 7.53 11.27 -16.91
C LEU A 233 7.33 12.40 -17.92
N THR A 234 8.42 12.89 -18.48
CA THR A 234 8.38 13.83 -19.59
C THR A 234 7.62 13.20 -20.76
N GLU A 235 6.62 13.91 -21.26
CA GLU A 235 5.85 13.45 -22.43
C GLU A 235 6.74 13.37 -23.68
N GLY A 236 6.38 12.49 -24.62
CA GLY A 236 7.11 12.32 -25.87
C GLY A 236 8.41 11.50 -25.75
N VAL A 237 8.84 11.14 -24.54
CA VAL A 237 9.94 10.18 -24.36
C VAL A 237 9.47 8.79 -24.78
N MET A 238 10.12 8.24 -25.80
CA MET A 238 9.84 6.89 -26.26
C MET A 238 10.38 5.88 -25.25
N ILE A 239 9.47 5.19 -24.56
CA ILE A 239 9.84 4.10 -23.64
C ILE A 239 10.00 2.83 -24.48
N HIS A 240 11.16 2.65 -25.09
CA HIS A 240 11.49 1.45 -25.87
C HIS A 240 12.51 0.58 -25.15
N ARG A 241 12.52 -0.71 -25.49
CA ARG A 241 13.44 -1.73 -24.97
C ARG A 241 14.82 -1.58 -25.61
N ASN A 242 15.57 -0.55 -25.27
CA ASN A 242 17.00 -0.47 -25.59
C ASN A 242 17.78 -0.28 -24.29
#